data_AF-A0A3D0N6B7-F1
#
_entry.id   AF-A0A3D0N6B7-F1
#
_cell.length_a   1.000
_cell.length_b   1.000
_cell.length_c   1.000
_cell.angle_alpha   90.00
_cell.angle_beta   90.00
_cell.angle_gamma   90.00
#
_symmetry.space_group_name_H-M   'P 1'
#
loop_
_entity.id
_entity.type
_entity.pdbx_description
1 polymer ?
#
loop_
_entity_poly.entity_id
_entity_poly.type
_entity_poly.pdbx_seq_one_letter_code
_entity_poly.pdbx_strand_id
1 'polypeptide(L)'
;MLNALAASAAAVELGATLDQVVQALEAFEGSSMRMQQVAGPGGSLILNDAYNASPDSVAAALAVLASARARRIFVFGDMLEMGPEGEPAHREVGRAAAEAGVTWLIAV
;
A
#
# COMPACT_ATOMS: atom_id res chain seq x y z
N MET A 1 -7.70 7.53 1.71
CA MET A 1 -8.59 8.64 2.11
C MET A 1 -9.59 9.02 1.01
N LEU A 2 -9.17 9.29 -0.22
CA LEU A 2 -10.09 9.68 -1.32
C LEU A 2 -11.21 8.65 -1.57
N ASN A 3 -10.90 7.35 -1.60
CA ASN A 3 -11.90 6.30 -1.76
C ASN A 3 -12.96 6.30 -0.65
N ALA A 4 -12.54 6.49 0.61
CA ALA A 4 -13.46 6.56 1.74
C ALA A 4 -14.34 7.82 1.66
N LEU A 5 -13.79 8.96 1.26
CA LEU A 5 -14.55 10.19 1.08
C LEU A 5 -15.58 10.07 -0.05
N ALA A 6 -15.18 9.52 -1.20
CA ALA A 6 -16.06 9.30 -2.33
C ALA A 6 -17.19 8.32 -1.99
N ALA A 7 -16.86 7.20 -1.31
CA ALA A 7 -17.86 6.25 -0.83
C ALA A 7 -18.82 6.87 0.21
N SER A 8 -18.30 7.69 1.12
CA SER A 8 -19.10 8.41 2.12
C SER A 8 -20.07 9.38 1.46
N ALA A 9 -19.60 10.18 0.50
CA ALA A 9 -20.45 11.13 -0.23
C ALA A 9 -21.55 10.42 -1.02
N ALA A 10 -21.21 9.33 -1.72
CA ALA A 10 -22.19 8.52 -2.44
C ALA A 10 -23.22 7.86 -1.50
N ALA A 11 -22.78 7.35 -0.34
CA ALA A 11 -23.68 6.74 0.64
C ALA A 11 -24.66 7.75 1.23
N VAL A 12 -24.19 8.96 1.57
CA VAL A 12 -25.03 10.05 2.09
C VAL A 12 -26.06 10.48 1.05
N GLU A 13 -25.66 10.63 -0.22
CA GLU A 13 -26.60 10.97 -1.31
C GLU A 13 -27.69 9.91 -1.50
N LEU A 14 -27.36 8.63 -1.25
CA LEU A 14 -28.30 7.51 -1.29
C LEU A 14 -29.13 7.35 0.01
N GLY A 15 -29.00 8.28 0.95
CA GLY A 15 -29.82 8.34 2.17
C GLY A 15 -29.21 7.67 3.40
N ALA A 16 -27.93 7.27 3.38
CA ALA A 16 -27.25 6.80 4.58
C ALA A 16 -27.00 7.97 5.55
N THR A 17 -27.17 7.71 6.85
CA THR A 17 -26.76 8.65 7.90
C THR A 17 -25.24 8.64 8.08
N LEU A 18 -24.69 9.72 8.64
CA LEU A 18 -23.25 9.78 8.96
C LEU A 18 -22.84 8.69 9.95
N ASP A 19 -23.69 8.34 10.90
CA ASP A 19 -23.41 7.26 11.87
C ASP A 19 -23.26 5.91 11.17
N GLN A 20 -24.12 5.61 10.18
CA GLN A 20 -23.99 4.40 9.36
C GLN A 20 -22.71 4.40 8.53
N VAL A 21 -22.33 5.56 7.98
CA VAL A 21 -21.07 5.70 7.23
C VAL A 21 -19.86 5.44 8.14
N VAL A 22 -19.85 6.03 9.34
CA VAL A 22 -18.78 5.80 10.33
C VAL A 22 -18.69 4.32 10.70
N GLN A 23 -19.80 3.71 11.08
CA GLN A 23 -19.84 2.29 11.43
C GLN A 23 -19.35 1.39 10.29
N ALA A 24 -19.75 1.67 9.05
CA ALA A 24 -19.34 0.91 7.89
C ALA A 24 -17.84 1.07 7.59
N LEU A 25 -17.29 2.28 7.75
CA LEU A 25 -15.86 2.54 7.56
C LEU A 25 -15.01 1.91 8.67
N GLU A 26 -15.48 1.91 9.91
CA GLU A 26 -14.80 1.24 11.04
C GLU A 26 -14.79 -0.28 10.88
N ALA A 27 -15.86 -0.85 10.31
CA ALA A 27 -15.98 -2.27 10.03
C ALA A 27 -15.37 -2.70 8.69
N PHE A 28 -14.86 -1.77 7.88
CA PHE A 28 -14.33 -2.07 6.56
C PHE A 28 -13.03 -2.86 6.64
N GLU A 29 -13.03 -4.05 6.07
CA GLU A 29 -11.81 -4.82 5.83
C GLU A 29 -11.35 -4.62 4.38
N GLY A 30 -10.09 -4.23 4.22
CA GLY A 30 -9.47 -4.08 2.90
C GLY A 30 -9.49 -5.37 2.10
N SER A 31 -9.44 -5.26 0.77
CA SER A 31 -9.33 -6.44 -0.08
C SER A 31 -7.96 -7.08 0.02
N SER A 32 -7.91 -8.39 -0.24
CA SER A 32 -6.68 -9.16 -0.28
C SER A 32 -5.64 -8.50 -1.19
N MET A 33 -4.37 -8.53 -0.75
CA MET A 33 -3.22 -7.98 -1.48
C MET A 33 -3.27 -6.47 -1.75
N ARG A 34 -4.08 -5.69 -1.01
CA ARG A 34 -4.10 -4.22 -1.08
C ARG A 34 -3.79 -3.61 0.28
N MET A 35 -2.51 -3.39 0.56
CA MET A 35 -2.01 -2.97 1.88
C MET A 35 -2.55 -3.83 3.03
N GLN A 36 -2.73 -5.12 2.75
CA GLN A 36 -3.30 -6.05 3.70
C GLN A 36 -2.30 -6.33 4.83
N GLN A 37 -2.71 -6.11 6.06
CA GLN A 37 -1.88 -6.40 7.24
C GLN A 37 -1.97 -7.89 7.58
N VAL A 38 -0.83 -8.57 7.60
CA VAL A 38 -0.72 -10.00 7.91
C VAL A 38 0.31 -10.20 9.01
N ALA A 39 -0.02 -11.02 10.00
CA ALA A 39 0.95 -11.39 11.03
C ALA A 39 2.11 -12.18 10.40
N GLY A 40 3.33 -11.68 10.58
CA GLY A 40 4.54 -12.31 10.10
C GLY A 40 5.25 -13.16 11.16
N PRO A 41 6.28 -13.90 10.77
CA PRO A 41 7.08 -14.70 11.70
C PRO A 41 7.77 -13.81 12.74
N GLY A 42 7.95 -14.36 13.95
CA GLY A 42 8.67 -13.67 15.03
C GLY A 42 8.01 -12.37 15.51
N GLY A 43 6.69 -12.21 15.31
CA GLY A 43 5.95 -11.00 15.68
C GLY A 43 6.15 -9.83 14.70
N SER A 44 6.67 -10.09 13.50
CA SER A 44 6.71 -9.08 12.44
C SER A 44 5.31 -8.78 11.88
N LEU A 45 5.19 -7.65 11.20
CA LEU A 45 4.01 -7.27 10.42
C LEU A 45 4.38 -7.31 8.94
N ILE A 46 3.61 -8.04 8.15
CA ILE A 46 3.71 -8.05 6.69
C ILE A 46 2.63 -7.12 6.14
N LEU A 47 3.05 -6.18 5.29
CA LEU A 47 2.15 -5.38 4.48
C LEU A 47 2.07 -6.03 3.09
N ASN A 48 1.03 -6.84 2.87
CA ASN A 48 0.81 -7.53 1.61
C ASN A 48 0.11 -6.60 0.61
N ASP A 49 0.89 -6.01 -0.31
CA ASP A 49 0.42 -5.15 -1.39
C ASP A 49 0.78 -5.75 -2.78
N ALA A 50 0.58 -7.06 -2.93
CA ALA A 50 1.06 -7.85 -4.07
C ALA A 50 0.06 -7.97 -5.23
N TYR A 51 -1.02 -7.19 -5.28
CA TYR A 51 -2.02 -7.30 -6.36
C TYR A 51 -1.46 -6.81 -7.69
N ASN A 52 -1.00 -5.56 -7.73
CA ASN A 52 -0.39 -4.90 -8.89
C ASN A 52 0.67 -3.91 -8.38
N ALA A 53 1.71 -3.67 -9.18
CA ALA A 53 2.73 -2.67 -8.89
C ALA A 53 2.81 -1.63 -10.01
N SER A 54 2.72 -0.36 -9.65
CA SER A 54 3.05 0.79 -10.50
C SER A 54 3.95 1.74 -9.71
N PRO A 55 4.67 2.68 -10.37
CA PRO A 55 5.54 3.62 -9.67
C PRO A 55 4.82 4.38 -8.54
N ASP A 56 3.60 4.84 -8.80
CA ASP A 56 2.79 5.57 -7.83
C ASP A 56 2.34 4.68 -6.65
N SER A 57 1.92 3.44 -6.92
CA SER A 57 1.47 2.54 -5.86
C SER A 57 2.64 2.12 -4.96
N VAL A 58 3.79 1.84 -5.56
CA VAL A 58 5.01 1.46 -4.84
C VAL A 58 5.54 2.62 -3.99
N ALA A 59 5.53 3.85 -4.52
CA ALA A 59 5.89 5.03 -3.75
C ALA A 59 4.98 5.22 -2.52
N ALA A 60 3.67 5.02 -2.68
CA ALA A 60 2.74 5.06 -1.56
C ALA A 60 3.00 3.95 -0.53
N ALA A 61 3.27 2.72 -0.98
CA ALA A 61 3.61 1.59 -0.09
C ALA A 61 4.91 1.85 0.69
N LEU A 62 5.94 2.40 0.04
CA LEU A 62 7.20 2.80 0.67
C LEU A 62 7.01 3.92 1.70
N ALA A 63 6.13 4.89 1.43
CA ALA A 63 5.80 5.94 2.40
C ALA A 63 5.14 5.35 3.67
N VAL A 64 4.25 4.37 3.51
CA VAL A 64 3.67 3.65 4.66
C VAL A 64 4.75 2.87 5.41
N LEU A 65 5.62 2.14 4.69
CA LEU A 65 6.71 1.39 5.30
C LEU A 65 7.69 2.30 6.05
N ALA A 66 7.97 3.49 5.52
CA ALA A 66 8.84 4.49 6.13
C ALA A 66 8.31 5.02 7.48
N SER A 67 6.98 5.01 7.67
CA SER A 67 6.35 5.44 8.92
C SER A 67 6.52 4.45 10.09
N ALA A 68 6.91 3.20 9.78
CA ALA A 68 7.09 2.16 10.78
C ALA A 68 8.33 2.41 11.66
N ARG A 69 8.14 2.38 12.99
CA ARG A 69 9.22 2.49 13.99
C ARG A 69 9.88 1.13 14.29
N ALA A 70 10.18 0.37 13.25
CA ALA A 70 10.77 -0.97 13.33
C ALA A 70 11.76 -1.20 12.18
N ARG A 71 12.40 -2.38 12.14
CA ARG A 71 13.20 -2.78 10.98
C ARG A 71 12.29 -2.87 9.74
N ARG A 72 12.68 -2.20 8.66
CA ARG A 72 11.92 -2.13 7.40
C ARG A 72 12.55 -3.06 6.37
N ILE A 73 11.79 -4.01 5.88
CA ILE A 73 12.19 -4.94 4.82
C ILE A 73 11.23 -4.73 3.66
N PHE A 74 11.76 -4.58 2.46
CA PHE A 74 10.98 -4.41 1.25
C PHE A 74 11.26 -5.59 0.32
N VAL A 75 10.20 -6.33 -0.02
CA VAL A 75 10.24 -7.43 -0.98
C VAL A 75 9.50 -6.95 -2.22
N PHE A 76 10.16 -6.94 -3.36
CA PHE A 76 9.66 -6.30 -4.56
C PHE A 76 9.88 -7.18 -5.78
N GLY A 77 8.83 -7.38 -6.57
CA GLY A 77 8.91 -8.03 -7.87
C GLY A 77 8.79 -7.02 -9.01
N ASP A 78 8.90 -7.51 -10.23
CA ASP A 78 8.81 -6.68 -11.43
C ASP A 78 7.48 -5.90 -11.54
N MET A 79 7.59 -4.62 -11.89
CA MET A 79 6.49 -3.83 -12.47
C MET A 79 6.32 -4.22 -13.93
N LEU A 80 5.27 -4.98 -14.21
CA LEU A 80 4.93 -5.46 -15.54
C LEU A 80 4.33 -4.34 -16.41
N GLU A 81 4.33 -4.55 -17.72
CA GLU A 81 3.66 -3.69 -18.71
C GLU A 81 4.20 -2.24 -18.82
N MET A 82 5.38 -1.96 -18.25
CA MET A 82 5.99 -0.63 -18.26
C MET A 82 6.71 -0.26 -19.57
N GLY A 83 6.90 -1.22 -20.48
CA GLY A 83 7.60 -0.99 -21.75
C GLY A 83 9.01 -0.39 -21.54
N PRO A 84 9.41 0.64 -22.33
CA PRO A 84 10.72 1.30 -22.19
C PRO A 84 10.97 1.96 -20.83
N GLU A 85 9.91 2.30 -20.09
CA GLU A 85 10.00 2.97 -18.79
C GLU A 85 10.23 1.99 -17.63
N GLY A 86 10.24 0.68 -17.90
CA GLY A 86 10.44 -0.34 -16.87
C GLY A 86 11.75 -0.16 -16.10
N GLU A 87 12.88 -0.17 -16.79
CA GLU A 87 14.19 -0.10 -16.13
C GLU A 87 14.41 1.24 -15.39
N PRO A 88 14.08 2.43 -15.96
CA PRO A 88 14.07 3.68 -15.22
C PRO A 88 13.18 3.65 -13.98
N ALA A 89 11.96 3.11 -14.08
CA ALA A 89 11.03 3.04 -12.96
C ALA A 89 11.54 2.14 -11.82
N HIS A 90 12.10 0.97 -12.13
CA HIS A 90 12.69 0.09 -11.11
C HIS A 90 13.88 0.74 -10.40
N ARG A 91 14.72 1.49 -11.13
CA ARG A 91 15.80 2.27 -10.51
C ARG A 91 15.27 3.31 -9.54
N GLU A 92 14.19 3.99 -9.90
CA GLU A 92 13.58 4.99 -9.03
C GLU A 92 12.96 4.38 -7.77
N VAL A 93 12.30 3.22 -7.90
CA VAL A 93 11.84 2.44 -6.75
C VAL A 93 12.99 2.06 -5.83
N GLY A 94 14.13 1.63 -6.38
CA GLY A 94 15.33 1.33 -5.60
C GLY A 94 15.85 2.52 -4.80
N ARG A 95 15.85 3.72 -5.38
CA ARG A 95 16.22 4.97 -4.69
C ARG A 95 15.22 5.31 -3.59
N ALA A 96 13.92 5.29 -3.91
CA ALA A 96 12.86 5.56 -2.96
C ALA A 96 12.89 4.60 -1.76
N ALA A 97 13.23 3.32 -1.99
CA ALA A 97 13.39 2.35 -0.91
C ALA A 97 14.56 2.71 0.03
N ALA A 98 15.70 3.13 -0.51
CA ALA A 98 16.83 3.60 0.28
C ALA A 98 16.47 4.86 1.10
N GLU A 99 15.79 5.83 0.48
CA GLU A 99 15.32 7.05 1.15
C GLU A 99 14.28 6.77 2.25
N ALA A 100 13.41 5.78 2.02
CA ALA A 100 12.46 5.27 3.00
C ALA A 100 13.13 4.52 4.18
N GLY A 101 14.46 4.37 4.16
CA GLY A 101 15.24 3.73 5.22
C GLY A 101 15.03 2.21 5.30
N VAL A 102 14.70 1.58 4.18
CA VAL A 102 14.65 0.13 4.04
C VAL A 102 16.00 -0.46 4.42
N THR A 103 15.99 -1.42 5.35
CA THR A 103 17.19 -2.12 5.82
C THR A 103 17.59 -3.26 4.89
N TRP A 104 16.60 -3.92 4.28
CA TRP A 104 16.80 -5.00 3.32
C TRP A 104 15.83 -4.84 2.16
N LEU A 105 16.37 -4.77 0.94
CA LEU A 105 15.62 -4.87 -0.30
C LEU A 105 15.88 -6.24 -0.91
N ILE A 106 14.82 -7.02 -1.13
CA ILE A 106 14.85 -8.30 -1.82
C ILE A 106 14.07 -8.10 -3.12
N ALA A 107 14.78 -8.10 -4.26
CA ALA A 107 14.18 -7.99 -5.58
C ALA A 107 14.17 -9.38 -6.27
N VAL A 108 13.07 -9.72 -6.95
CA VAL A 108 12.87 -11.01 -7.65
C VAL A 108 12.41 -10.82 -9.08
#